data_AF-A0A9X0YPV4-F1
#
_entry.id   AF-A0A9X0YPV4-F1
#
_cell.length_a   1.000
_cell.length_b   1.000
_cell.length_c   1.000
_cell.angle_alpha   90.00
_cell.angle_beta   90.00
_cell.angle_gamma   90.00
#
_symmetry.space_group_name_H-M   'P 1'
#
loop_
_entity.id
_entity.type
_entity.pdbx_description
1 polymer ?
#
loop_
_entity_poly.entity_id
_entity_poly.type
_entity_poly.pdbx_seq_one_letter_code
_entity_poly.pdbx_strand_id
1 'polypeptide(L)'
;MYSKILSLCFFLSVVHLGFAQETNKYNPWKEPKKYKKEEARLQKAREAAKASMKVWELPSSRDYKIYESDGFSAQFLPNTSRRQTKEFIAIVGNRTGQYPTAEDIFIEYRGACGQQLLVKSNALMYTHPLLQNYIQTRNIKDFPIQGMLNALVKGLKDQCDNLEAVRFTSGPIGLSAKQGEMEHEVITIQGHMTKANGWRLEKGFGDALASYTVKLHTGYFPISKFAVNYEGTCHTSQKLDIAPVFTNNTERYGYKKVKGLFYYEEVAKKAIEQYILECSNVEEFEFTLNYLPEDMFVKEGKAGVITASKSDNWELDTSQFGYIRSLGPRINDYEDVITQLETGDFPLFEQYTDFFKLFYEDFMDAYGTVCRSQLKNPTTIKIHAFETRYNDLGYKISETSLGPPQVLYIETAYLKRYQSIAHYNKGTVLYNIFKGFFSGDQRAGVDAILFRLRGSEYIKKHINSNCNGEDLKVLYNYIQELAKRIE
;
A
#
# COMPACT_ATOMS: atom_id res chain seq x y z
N MET A 1 -40.45 -28.77 -42.59
CA MET A 1 -40.18 -29.57 -43.81
C MET A 1 -38.69 -29.86 -43.90
N TYR A 2 -38.37 -31.13 -44.16
CA TYR A 2 -37.09 -31.81 -44.37
C TYR A 2 -36.09 -31.00 -45.25
N SER A 3 -34.78 -30.90 -44.99
CA SER A 3 -33.70 -31.90 -44.76
C SER A 3 -33.16 -32.57 -46.04
N LYS A 4 -31.84 -32.40 -46.29
CA LYS A 4 -30.89 -33.34 -46.96
C LYS A 4 -31.04 -33.55 -48.49
N ILE A 5 -30.06 -33.92 -49.33
CA ILE A 5 -28.62 -34.30 -49.27
C ILE A 5 -28.03 -34.38 -50.72
N LEU A 6 -26.70 -34.34 -50.80
CA LEU A 6 -25.69 -34.68 -51.82
C LEU A 6 -26.02 -35.60 -53.04
N SER A 7 -25.28 -35.41 -54.15
CA SER A 7 -24.27 -36.36 -54.72
C SER A 7 -23.70 -35.81 -56.05
N LEU A 8 -22.40 -35.56 -56.28
CA LEU A 8 -21.18 -36.39 -56.42
C LEU A 8 -20.92 -36.96 -57.85
N CYS A 9 -19.68 -36.75 -58.32
CA CYS A 9 -18.90 -37.47 -59.36
C CYS A 9 -19.16 -37.24 -60.86
N PHE A 10 -18.21 -37.34 -61.81
CA PHE A 10 -16.73 -37.29 -61.95
C PHE A 10 -16.39 -37.60 -63.44
N PHE A 11 -15.16 -37.29 -63.91
CA PHE A 11 -14.46 -37.71 -65.17
C PHE A 11 -14.74 -36.96 -66.50
N LEU A 12 -13.84 -36.83 -67.50
CA LEU A 12 -12.37 -36.68 -67.70
C LEU A 12 -12.12 -36.89 -69.21
N SER A 13 -11.29 -36.07 -69.88
CA SER A 13 -10.47 -36.30 -71.11
C SER A 13 -10.31 -34.98 -71.92
N VAL A 14 -9.18 -34.27 -71.89
CA VAL A 14 -7.92 -34.40 -72.66
C VAL A 14 -8.11 -34.43 -74.19
N VAL A 15 -7.65 -33.37 -74.88
CA VAL A 15 -6.63 -33.40 -75.97
C VAL A 15 -6.24 -31.95 -76.34
N HIS A 16 -4.93 -31.68 -76.31
CA HIS A 16 -4.25 -30.47 -76.79
C HIS A 16 -4.04 -30.53 -78.31
N LEU A 17 -4.20 -29.40 -79.01
CA LEU A 17 -3.38 -29.04 -80.18
C LEU A 17 -3.06 -27.55 -80.09
N GLY A 18 -1.77 -27.24 -79.94
CA GLY A 18 -1.24 -25.90 -79.79
C GLY A 18 -0.79 -25.28 -81.11
N PHE A 19 -0.69 -23.95 -81.11
CA PHE A 19 0.28 -23.24 -81.91
C PHE A 19 1.14 -22.39 -80.97
N ALA A 20 2.43 -22.65 -81.04
CA ALA A 20 3.47 -21.97 -80.28
C ALA A 20 3.73 -20.58 -80.89
N GLN A 21 3.81 -19.57 -80.04
CA GLN A 21 4.47 -18.31 -80.35
C GLN A 21 5.50 -18.08 -79.24
N GLU A 22 6.78 -18.07 -79.61
CA GLU A 22 7.90 -17.85 -78.70
C GLU A 22 7.74 -16.50 -77.99
N THR A 23 7.45 -16.55 -76.69
CA THR A 23 7.56 -15.39 -75.81
C THR A 23 8.90 -15.46 -75.10
N ASN A 24 9.65 -14.35 -75.20
CA ASN A 24 10.83 -14.06 -74.42
C ASN A 24 10.67 -14.55 -72.96
N LYS A 25 11.65 -15.31 -72.48
CA LYS A 25 11.78 -15.75 -71.08
C LYS A 25 11.98 -14.55 -70.15
N TYR A 26 10.92 -13.80 -69.85
CA TYR A 26 10.87 -12.93 -68.68
C TYR A 26 10.36 -13.77 -67.51
N ASN A 27 11.26 -14.14 -66.59
CA ASN A 27 10.89 -14.76 -65.33
C ASN A 27 10.73 -13.66 -64.26
N PRO A 28 9.50 -13.31 -63.86
CA PRO A 28 9.24 -12.23 -62.89
C PRO A 28 9.74 -12.55 -61.47
N TRP A 29 10.21 -13.78 -61.22
CA TRP A 29 10.72 -14.23 -59.91
C TRP A 29 12.24 -14.29 -59.81
N LYS A 30 12.97 -13.88 -60.86
CA LYS A 30 14.43 -13.81 -60.81
C LYS A 30 14.82 -12.44 -60.28
N GLU A 31 14.88 -12.30 -58.94
CA GLU A 31 15.35 -11.09 -58.28
C GLU A 31 16.69 -10.62 -58.91
N PRO A 32 16.76 -9.40 -59.46
CA PRO A 32 18.00 -8.91 -60.06
C PRO A 32 19.10 -8.90 -59.00
N LYS A 33 20.28 -9.46 -59.30
CA LYS A 33 21.45 -9.45 -58.39
C LYS A 33 21.77 -8.06 -57.80
N LYS A 34 21.36 -6.99 -58.48
CA LYS A 34 21.48 -5.59 -58.06
C LYS A 34 20.64 -5.25 -56.82
N TYR A 35 19.45 -5.86 -56.66
CA TYR A 35 18.59 -5.68 -55.48
C TYR A 35 19.20 -6.31 -54.22
N LYS A 36 19.71 -7.55 -54.30
CA LYS A 36 20.38 -8.20 -53.16
C LYS A 36 21.60 -7.45 -52.65
N LYS A 37 22.37 -6.84 -53.57
CA LYS A 37 23.54 -6.02 -53.21
C LYS A 37 23.13 -4.72 -52.53
N GLU A 38 22.07 -4.08 -53.01
CA GLU A 38 21.55 -2.84 -52.42
C GLU A 38 20.84 -3.09 -51.08
N GLU A 39 20.11 -4.20 -50.96
CA GLU A 39 19.49 -4.65 -49.71
C GLU A 39 20.56 -5.00 -48.66
N ALA A 40 21.64 -5.70 -49.05
CA ALA A 40 22.77 -5.93 -48.15
C ALA A 40 23.48 -4.63 -47.73
N ARG A 41 23.57 -3.63 -48.63
CA ARG A 41 24.11 -2.30 -48.31
C ARG A 41 23.22 -1.55 -47.32
N LEU A 42 21.91 -1.56 -47.54
CA LEU A 42 20.92 -0.93 -46.65
C LEU A 42 20.84 -1.64 -45.29
N GLN A 43 20.95 -2.97 -45.27
CA GLN A 43 21.02 -3.75 -44.04
C GLN A 43 22.27 -3.37 -43.24
N LYS A 44 23.44 -3.31 -43.88
CA LYS A 44 24.68 -2.88 -43.25
C LYS A 44 24.62 -1.43 -42.73
N ALA A 45 23.98 -0.53 -43.48
CA ALA A 45 23.77 0.86 -43.05
C ALA A 45 22.81 0.96 -41.85
N ARG A 46 21.74 0.15 -41.82
CA ARG A 46 20.81 0.06 -40.69
C ARG A 46 21.49 -0.52 -39.45
N GLU A 47 22.30 -1.56 -39.60
CA GLU A 47 23.10 -2.15 -38.52
C GLU A 47 24.12 -1.15 -37.96
N ALA A 48 24.80 -0.39 -38.83
CA ALA A 48 25.72 0.67 -38.42
C ALA A 48 25.00 1.81 -37.68
N ALA A 49 23.81 2.23 -38.14
CA ALA A 49 23.01 3.25 -37.44
C ALA A 49 22.52 2.75 -36.07
N LYS A 50 22.05 1.50 -35.97
CA LYS A 50 21.66 0.87 -34.70
C LYS A 50 22.81 0.77 -33.71
N ALA A 51 24.04 0.57 -34.17
CA ALA A 51 25.22 0.50 -33.31
C ALA A 51 25.45 1.80 -32.54
N SER A 52 25.16 2.97 -33.14
CA SER A 52 25.28 4.27 -32.48
C SER A 52 24.10 4.70 -31.60
N MET A 53 22.95 4.04 -31.72
CA MET A 53 21.75 4.38 -30.96
C MET A 53 21.77 3.76 -29.56
N LYS A 54 21.14 4.43 -28.60
CA LYS A 54 20.84 3.82 -27.30
C LYS A 54 19.71 2.81 -27.47
N VAL A 55 19.67 1.80 -26.61
CA VAL A 55 18.72 0.68 -26.74
C VAL A 55 17.26 1.15 -26.66
N TRP A 56 16.95 2.15 -25.82
CA TRP A 56 15.60 2.72 -25.74
C TRP A 56 15.21 3.60 -26.95
N GLU A 57 16.16 3.92 -27.83
CA GLU A 57 15.91 4.67 -29.08
C GLU A 57 15.61 3.72 -30.24
N LEU A 58 15.76 2.41 -30.04
CA LEU A 58 15.52 1.43 -31.09
C LEU A 58 14.03 1.44 -31.51
N PRO A 59 13.74 1.38 -32.82
CA PRO A 59 12.40 1.63 -33.35
C PRO A 59 11.40 0.49 -33.10
N SER A 60 11.85 -0.71 -32.74
CA SER A 60 10.99 -1.88 -32.53
C SER A 60 11.25 -2.53 -31.17
N SER A 61 10.19 -3.03 -30.53
CA SER A 61 10.29 -3.87 -29.32
C SER A 61 11.07 -5.17 -29.53
N ARG A 62 11.26 -5.58 -30.79
CA ARG A 62 12.02 -6.77 -31.18
C ARG A 62 13.48 -6.48 -31.51
N ASP A 63 13.85 -5.20 -31.60
CA ASP A 63 15.25 -4.82 -31.81
C ASP A 63 16.04 -4.99 -30.52
N TYR A 64 17.31 -5.38 -30.65
CA TYR A 64 18.20 -5.54 -29.51
C TYR A 64 19.66 -5.23 -29.90
N LYS A 65 20.49 -4.98 -28.88
CA LYS A 65 21.96 -4.96 -29.00
C LYS A 65 22.55 -6.13 -28.22
N ILE A 66 23.61 -6.73 -28.73
CA ILE A 66 24.36 -7.80 -28.05
C ILE A 66 25.74 -7.26 -27.67
N TYR A 67 26.16 -7.53 -26.43
CA TYR A 67 27.49 -7.23 -25.93
C TYR A 67 28.16 -8.50 -25.45
N GLU A 68 29.33 -8.80 -26.01
CA GLU A 68 30.06 -10.03 -25.69
C GLU A 68 31.30 -9.75 -24.85
N SER A 69 31.51 -10.56 -23.82
CA SER A 69 32.72 -10.58 -22.98
C SER A 69 32.92 -11.98 -22.41
N ASP A 70 34.17 -12.46 -22.36
CA ASP A 70 34.54 -13.73 -21.72
C ASP A 70 33.72 -14.95 -22.17
N GLY A 71 33.27 -14.94 -23.43
CA GLY A 71 32.44 -15.99 -24.02
C GLY A 71 30.93 -15.88 -23.73
N PHE A 72 30.49 -14.89 -22.97
CA PHE A 72 29.07 -14.62 -22.67
C PHE A 72 28.53 -13.47 -23.51
N SER A 73 27.23 -13.54 -23.84
CA SER A 73 26.53 -12.53 -24.65
C SER A 73 25.39 -11.92 -23.84
N ALA A 74 25.47 -10.62 -23.53
CA ALA A 74 24.42 -9.87 -22.87
C ALA A 74 23.51 -9.20 -23.91
N GLN A 75 22.22 -9.49 -23.86
CA GLN A 75 21.21 -8.94 -24.77
C GLN A 75 20.50 -7.75 -24.12
N PHE A 76 20.41 -6.63 -24.85
CA PHE A 76 19.76 -5.40 -24.40
C PHE A 76 18.58 -5.07 -25.31
N LEU A 77 17.39 -4.91 -24.73
CA LEU A 77 16.11 -4.72 -25.40
C LEU A 77 15.43 -3.42 -24.92
N PRO A 78 14.72 -2.68 -25.80
CA PRO A 78 13.92 -1.53 -25.37
C PRO A 78 12.76 -1.98 -24.47
N ASN A 79 12.51 -1.24 -23.38
CA ASN A 79 11.33 -1.49 -22.55
C ASN A 79 10.14 -0.71 -23.13
N THR A 80 9.30 -1.36 -23.94
CA THR A 80 8.22 -0.69 -24.70
C THR A 80 6.95 -0.38 -23.89
N SER A 81 7.05 -0.29 -22.57
CA SER A 81 5.96 0.21 -21.73
C SER A 81 5.68 1.67 -22.09
N ARG A 82 4.44 2.00 -22.49
CA ARG A 82 4.03 3.36 -22.91
C ARG A 82 4.27 4.46 -21.86
N ARG A 83 4.65 4.10 -20.63
CA ARG A 83 4.83 5.03 -19.50
C ARG A 83 6.29 5.38 -19.19
N GLN A 84 7.28 4.71 -19.80
CA GLN A 84 8.69 4.81 -19.39
C GLN A 84 9.62 4.95 -20.61
N THR A 85 9.82 6.17 -21.08
CA THR A 85 10.43 6.47 -22.40
C THR A 85 11.96 6.33 -22.48
N LYS A 86 12.64 5.87 -21.42
CA LYS A 86 14.11 5.70 -21.39
C LYS A 86 14.58 4.45 -20.64
N GLU A 87 13.67 3.49 -20.47
CA GLU A 87 14.00 2.23 -19.81
C GLU A 87 14.37 1.15 -20.82
N PHE A 88 15.19 0.21 -20.38
CA PHE A 88 15.59 -0.95 -21.15
C PHE A 88 15.67 -2.19 -20.26
N ILE A 89 15.75 -3.34 -20.92
CA ILE A 89 15.94 -4.64 -20.29
C ILE A 89 17.31 -5.14 -20.73
N ALA A 90 18.12 -5.63 -19.80
CA ALA A 90 19.38 -6.28 -20.11
C ALA A 90 19.40 -7.67 -19.48
N ILE A 91 19.73 -8.69 -20.28
CA ILE A 91 19.65 -10.09 -19.89
C ILE A 91 20.95 -10.78 -20.30
N VAL A 92 21.54 -11.54 -19.38
CA VAL A 92 22.70 -12.38 -19.66
C VAL A 92 22.55 -13.70 -18.89
N GLY A 93 22.82 -14.82 -19.56
CA GLY A 93 22.74 -16.15 -18.98
C GLY A 93 24.07 -16.89 -19.04
N ASN A 94 24.17 -17.99 -18.31
CA ASN A 94 25.33 -18.88 -18.35
C ASN A 94 25.41 -19.71 -19.65
N ARG A 95 24.33 -19.79 -20.45
CA ARG A 95 24.32 -20.38 -21.80
C ARG A 95 24.77 -19.37 -22.84
N THR A 96 25.64 -19.80 -23.75
CA THR A 96 26.14 -18.97 -24.84
C THR A 96 25.16 -18.97 -26.02
N GLY A 97 24.87 -17.79 -26.58
CA GLY A 97 24.10 -17.63 -27.82
C GLY A 97 22.60 -17.99 -27.77
N GLN A 98 22.03 -18.33 -26.61
CA GLN A 98 20.60 -18.64 -26.44
C GLN A 98 19.99 -17.83 -25.29
N TYR A 99 18.68 -17.62 -25.34
CA TYR A 99 17.94 -16.98 -24.24
C TYR A 99 17.94 -17.92 -23.01
N PRO A 100 18.23 -17.42 -21.81
CA PRO A 100 18.31 -18.26 -20.61
C PRO A 100 16.96 -18.90 -20.26
N THR A 101 16.99 -20.13 -19.75
CA THR A 101 15.82 -20.84 -19.22
C THR A 101 15.72 -20.68 -17.70
N ALA A 102 14.64 -21.20 -17.10
CA ALA A 102 14.46 -21.18 -15.65
C ALA A 102 15.52 -22.01 -14.88
N GLU A 103 16.20 -22.93 -15.56
CA GLU A 103 17.25 -23.78 -14.97
C GLU A 103 18.64 -23.13 -15.04
N ASP A 104 18.78 -22.08 -15.84
CA ASP A 104 20.04 -21.39 -16.08
C ASP A 104 20.29 -20.33 -15.00
N ILE A 105 21.56 -20.07 -14.67
CA ILE A 105 21.91 -18.86 -13.92
C ILE A 105 21.83 -17.71 -14.91
N PHE A 106 20.93 -16.75 -14.69
CA PHE A 106 20.85 -15.55 -15.49
C PHE A 106 20.66 -14.30 -14.65
N ILE A 107 21.11 -13.18 -15.19
CA ILE A 107 21.00 -11.85 -14.60
C ILE A 107 20.04 -11.05 -15.48
N GLU A 108 19.04 -10.43 -14.85
CA GLU A 108 18.17 -9.46 -15.49
C GLU A 108 18.34 -8.09 -14.82
N TYR A 109 18.39 -7.06 -15.65
CA TYR A 109 18.21 -5.67 -15.28
C TYR A 109 17.02 -5.10 -16.05
N ARG A 110 16.16 -4.36 -15.36
CA ARG A 110 15.05 -3.61 -15.97
C ARG A 110 14.97 -2.23 -15.33
N GLY A 111 15.18 -1.19 -16.11
CA GLY A 111 15.11 0.18 -15.61
C GLY A 111 15.79 1.20 -16.51
N ALA A 112 15.92 2.42 -15.98
CA ALA A 112 16.60 3.53 -16.62
C ALA A 112 18.03 3.68 -16.10
N CYS A 113 18.92 4.24 -16.92
CA CYS A 113 20.30 4.52 -16.54
C CYS A 113 20.41 5.34 -15.25
N GLY A 114 21.42 5.00 -14.45
CA GLY A 114 21.78 5.69 -13.22
C GLY A 114 23.28 5.59 -12.97
N GLN A 115 23.79 6.36 -12.01
CA GLN A 115 25.19 6.28 -11.62
C GLN A 115 25.54 4.93 -11.00
N GLN A 116 24.58 4.29 -10.34
CA GLN A 116 24.73 2.97 -9.80
C GLN A 116 23.51 2.12 -10.12
N LEU A 117 23.74 0.89 -10.57
CA LEU A 117 22.67 -0.02 -10.98
C LEU A 117 22.72 -1.30 -10.15
N LEU A 118 21.56 -1.78 -9.71
CA LEU A 118 21.43 -3.12 -9.13
C LEU A 118 20.93 -4.08 -10.18
N VAL A 119 21.63 -5.21 -10.33
CA VAL A 119 21.23 -6.31 -11.21
C VAL A 119 20.96 -7.54 -10.34
N LYS A 120 19.93 -8.30 -10.70
CA LYS A 120 19.48 -9.45 -9.91
C LYS A 120 19.63 -10.72 -10.71
N SER A 121 20.12 -11.78 -10.08
CA SER A 121 19.97 -13.11 -10.68
C SER A 121 18.56 -13.65 -10.46
N ASN A 122 18.21 -14.68 -11.22
CA ASN A 122 17.10 -15.55 -10.87
C ASN A 122 17.31 -16.26 -9.52
N ALA A 123 16.23 -16.84 -9.00
CA ALA A 123 16.28 -17.73 -7.84
C ALA A 123 17.12 -18.97 -8.19
N LEU A 124 17.99 -19.38 -7.26
CA LEU A 124 18.97 -20.43 -7.49
C LEU A 124 18.73 -21.62 -6.56
N MET A 125 18.76 -22.82 -7.12
CA MET A 125 18.65 -24.05 -6.34
C MET A 125 20.02 -24.49 -5.82
N TYR A 126 20.10 -24.93 -4.57
CA TYR A 126 21.35 -25.38 -3.95
C TYR A 126 21.97 -26.59 -4.66
N THR A 127 21.19 -27.35 -5.42
CA THR A 127 21.62 -28.52 -6.20
C THR A 127 22.28 -28.15 -7.53
N HIS A 128 22.30 -26.86 -7.91
CA HIS A 128 22.85 -26.44 -9.19
C HIS A 128 24.37 -26.74 -9.25
N PRO A 129 24.87 -27.48 -10.26
CA PRO A 129 26.26 -27.95 -10.29
C PRO A 129 27.30 -26.81 -10.25
N LEU A 130 27.04 -25.72 -10.97
CA LEU A 130 27.95 -24.56 -10.99
C LEU A 130 28.05 -23.82 -9.65
N LEU A 131 27.15 -24.07 -8.71
CA LEU A 131 27.13 -23.41 -7.41
C LEU A 131 27.87 -24.19 -6.32
N GLN A 132 28.20 -25.47 -6.56
CA GLN A 132 28.74 -26.35 -5.52
C GLN A 132 30.07 -25.84 -4.95
N ASN A 133 30.96 -25.34 -5.81
CA ASN A 133 32.25 -24.80 -5.36
C ASN A 133 32.04 -23.57 -4.46
N TYR A 134 31.20 -22.62 -4.87
CA TYR A 134 30.84 -21.46 -4.05
C TYR A 134 30.17 -21.87 -2.73
N ILE A 135 29.26 -22.84 -2.76
CA ILE A 135 28.57 -23.32 -1.56
C ILE A 135 29.59 -23.83 -0.53
N GLN A 136 30.66 -24.49 -0.98
CA GLN A 136 31.73 -24.99 -0.12
C GLN A 136 32.69 -23.89 0.36
N THR A 137 33.11 -22.98 -0.52
CA THR A 137 34.19 -22.02 -0.21
C THR A 137 33.72 -20.68 0.32
N ARG A 138 32.46 -20.29 0.08
CA ARG A 138 31.89 -18.96 0.38
C ARG A 138 32.67 -17.79 -0.23
N ASN A 139 33.53 -18.06 -1.21
CA ASN A 139 34.37 -17.06 -1.88
C ASN A 139 33.69 -16.59 -3.17
N ILE A 140 33.45 -15.29 -3.30
CA ILE A 140 32.71 -14.73 -4.45
C ILE A 140 33.39 -15.03 -5.79
N LYS A 141 34.70 -15.26 -5.83
CA LYS A 141 35.41 -15.63 -7.06
C LYS A 141 35.04 -17.03 -7.57
N ASP A 142 34.55 -17.90 -6.68
CA ASP A 142 34.08 -19.24 -7.03
C ASP A 142 32.61 -19.24 -7.47
N PHE A 143 31.93 -18.09 -7.39
CA PHE A 143 30.57 -17.93 -7.89
C PHE A 143 30.60 -17.64 -9.40
N PRO A 144 29.88 -18.41 -10.24
CA PRO A 144 30.07 -18.46 -11.69
C PRO A 144 29.39 -17.28 -12.42
N ILE A 145 29.64 -16.03 -11.99
CA ILE A 145 28.93 -14.83 -12.49
C ILE A 145 29.83 -13.80 -13.18
N GLN A 146 31.15 -13.85 -12.96
CA GLN A 146 32.08 -12.81 -13.42
C GLN A 146 31.96 -12.51 -14.92
N GLY A 147 32.01 -13.55 -15.76
CA GLY A 147 31.93 -13.36 -17.22
C GLY A 147 30.59 -12.79 -17.68
N MET A 148 29.48 -13.22 -17.06
CA MET A 148 28.15 -12.67 -17.31
C MET A 148 28.09 -11.19 -16.93
N LEU A 149 28.59 -10.83 -15.73
CA LEU A 149 28.65 -9.44 -15.29
C LEU A 149 29.54 -8.59 -16.19
N ASN A 150 30.67 -9.11 -16.69
CA ASN A 150 31.54 -8.39 -17.61
C ASN A 150 30.83 -8.04 -18.93
N ALA A 151 30.10 -9.01 -19.50
CA ALA A 151 29.30 -8.79 -20.71
C ALA A 151 28.19 -7.76 -20.48
N LEU A 152 27.52 -7.85 -19.33
CA LEU A 152 26.48 -6.90 -18.92
C LEU A 152 27.04 -5.49 -18.70
N VAL A 153 28.13 -5.35 -17.95
CA VAL A 153 28.83 -4.08 -17.67
C VAL A 153 29.29 -3.42 -18.97
N LYS A 154 29.78 -4.20 -19.94
CA LYS A 154 30.16 -3.67 -21.26
C LYS A 154 28.98 -2.99 -21.96
N GLY A 155 27.81 -3.61 -21.95
CA GLY A 155 26.59 -3.01 -22.50
C GLY A 155 26.07 -1.83 -21.68
N LEU A 156 26.09 -1.93 -20.35
CA LEU A 156 25.66 -0.84 -19.46
C LEU A 156 26.55 0.39 -19.59
N LYS A 157 27.86 0.23 -19.83
CA LYS A 157 28.78 1.36 -20.13
C LYS A 157 28.45 2.04 -21.46
N ASP A 158 28.03 1.28 -22.48
CA ASP A 158 27.58 1.86 -23.76
C ASP A 158 26.23 2.58 -23.57
N GLN A 159 25.34 2.06 -22.72
CA GLN A 159 24.02 2.64 -22.51
C GLN A 159 24.03 3.84 -21.55
N CYS A 160 24.78 3.79 -20.46
CA CYS A 160 24.68 4.70 -19.33
C CYS A 160 25.95 5.53 -19.14
N ASP A 161 25.92 6.77 -19.62
CA ASP A 161 27.12 7.64 -19.68
C ASP A 161 27.71 7.95 -18.29
N ASN A 162 26.87 7.99 -17.26
CA ASN A 162 27.26 8.31 -15.88
C ASN A 162 27.48 7.08 -14.99
N LEU A 163 27.60 5.88 -15.56
CA LEU A 163 27.71 4.65 -14.76
C LEU A 163 29.05 4.59 -14.00
N GLU A 164 28.96 4.51 -12.68
CA GLU A 164 30.09 4.44 -11.75
C GLU A 164 30.16 3.08 -11.02
N ALA A 165 29.03 2.41 -10.79
CA ALA A 165 29.00 1.10 -10.16
C ALA A 165 27.86 0.18 -10.65
N VAL A 166 28.12 -1.12 -10.67
CA VAL A 166 27.11 -2.18 -10.83
C VAL A 166 27.15 -3.07 -9.59
N ARG A 167 26.04 -3.09 -8.86
CA ARG A 167 25.79 -3.97 -7.72
C ARG A 167 25.04 -5.21 -8.20
N PHE A 168 25.31 -6.32 -7.58
CA PHE A 168 24.75 -7.62 -7.92
C PHE A 168 24.23 -8.33 -6.68
N THR A 169 23.01 -8.84 -6.76
CA THR A 169 22.43 -9.72 -5.75
C THR A 169 21.94 -11.02 -6.37
N SER A 170 22.18 -12.13 -5.67
CA SER A 170 21.71 -13.46 -6.02
C SER A 170 21.32 -14.26 -4.80
N GLY A 171 20.35 -15.17 -4.97
CA GLY A 171 19.70 -15.90 -3.89
C GLY A 171 18.33 -15.30 -3.54
N PRO A 172 17.68 -15.79 -2.46
CA PRO A 172 18.21 -16.73 -1.47
C PRO A 172 18.45 -18.15 -2.02
N ILE A 173 19.52 -18.80 -1.55
CA ILE A 173 19.78 -20.24 -1.76
C ILE A 173 19.54 -20.94 -0.42
N GLY A 174 18.44 -21.69 -0.33
CA GLY A 174 18.15 -22.52 0.85
C GLY A 174 18.97 -23.81 0.82
N LEU A 175 19.78 -24.04 1.85
CA LEU A 175 20.45 -25.31 2.07
C LEU A 175 19.57 -26.23 2.91
N SER A 176 19.55 -27.52 2.56
CA SER A 176 18.95 -28.54 3.41
C SER A 176 19.68 -28.58 4.75
N ALA A 177 18.93 -28.64 5.85
CA ALA A 177 19.50 -28.80 7.17
C ALA A 177 20.40 -30.04 7.22
N LYS A 178 21.57 -29.93 7.85
CA LYS A 178 22.42 -31.09 8.10
C LYS A 178 21.74 -32.02 9.10
N GLN A 179 22.06 -33.31 9.07
CA GLN A 179 21.55 -34.26 10.06
C GLN A 179 21.87 -33.75 11.48
N GLY A 180 20.83 -33.42 12.25
CA GLY A 180 20.94 -32.91 13.63
C GLY A 180 20.73 -31.41 13.80
N GLU A 181 20.60 -30.64 12.71
CA GLU A 181 20.26 -29.21 12.75
C GLU A 181 18.78 -29.02 12.39
N MET A 182 18.05 -28.17 13.12
CA MET A 182 16.64 -27.84 12.83
C MET A 182 16.50 -26.70 11.81
N GLU A 183 17.57 -25.93 11.56
CA GLU A 183 17.51 -24.71 10.77
C GLU A 183 18.07 -24.90 9.36
N HIS A 184 17.33 -24.39 8.38
CA HIS A 184 17.78 -24.26 7.00
C HIS A 184 18.71 -23.05 6.89
N GLU A 185 19.98 -23.26 6.53
CA GLU A 185 20.88 -22.15 6.20
C GLU A 185 20.43 -21.49 4.89
N VAL A 186 20.22 -20.17 4.90
CA VAL A 186 19.88 -19.39 3.71
C VAL A 186 21.06 -18.51 3.32
N ILE A 187 21.55 -18.68 2.10
CA ILE A 187 22.68 -17.90 1.58
C ILE A 187 22.15 -16.82 0.63
N THR A 188 22.47 -15.58 0.91
CA THR A 188 22.33 -14.47 -0.04
C THR A 188 23.72 -14.03 -0.48
N ILE A 189 23.89 -13.83 -1.78
CA ILE A 189 25.16 -13.48 -2.41
C ILE A 189 25.06 -12.03 -2.87
N GLN A 190 25.98 -11.21 -2.38
CA GLN A 190 26.09 -9.80 -2.75
C GLN A 190 27.50 -9.52 -3.26
N GLY A 191 27.57 -8.75 -4.33
CA GLY A 191 28.83 -8.30 -4.90
C GLY A 191 28.68 -6.98 -5.64
N HIS A 192 29.80 -6.39 -6.02
CA HIS A 192 29.82 -5.16 -6.79
C HIS A 192 31.03 -5.06 -7.71
N MET A 193 30.91 -4.20 -8.73
CA MET A 193 31.96 -3.82 -9.67
C MET A 193 31.91 -2.31 -9.84
N THR A 194 33.03 -1.61 -9.70
CA THR A 194 33.09 -0.16 -9.84
C THR A 194 33.99 0.26 -10.98
N LYS A 195 33.79 1.48 -11.47
CA LYS A 195 34.74 2.10 -12.39
C LYS A 195 36.12 2.28 -11.73
N ALA A 196 36.15 2.63 -10.45
CA ALA A 196 37.37 2.86 -9.67
C ALA A 196 38.24 1.61 -9.51
N ASN A 197 37.63 0.43 -9.30
CA ASN A 197 38.37 -0.84 -9.17
C ASN A 197 38.63 -1.54 -10.52
N GLY A 198 38.36 -0.86 -11.64
CA GLY A 198 38.54 -1.40 -12.98
C GLY A 198 37.52 -2.48 -13.34
N TRP A 199 36.31 -2.41 -12.79
CA TRP A 199 35.22 -3.35 -12.98
C TRP A 199 35.58 -4.77 -12.54
N ARG A 200 36.25 -4.91 -11.39
CA ARG A 200 36.53 -6.21 -10.78
C ARG A 200 35.40 -6.57 -9.80
N LEU A 201 35.00 -7.84 -9.76
CA LEU A 201 33.99 -8.28 -8.80
C LEU A 201 34.59 -8.37 -7.40
N GLU A 202 33.95 -7.70 -6.46
CA GLU A 202 34.28 -7.73 -5.04
C GLU A 202 33.06 -8.17 -4.23
N LYS A 203 33.31 -8.77 -3.06
CA LYS A 203 32.27 -9.27 -2.16
C LYS A 203 31.59 -8.11 -1.43
N GLY A 204 30.27 -8.21 -1.25
CA GLY A 204 29.45 -7.17 -0.65
C GLY A 204 29.30 -5.97 -1.58
N PHE A 205 28.73 -4.87 -1.09
CA PHE A 205 28.54 -3.65 -1.88
C PHE A 205 29.61 -2.57 -1.68
N GLY A 206 30.46 -2.67 -0.64
CA GLY A 206 31.54 -1.72 -0.37
C GLY A 206 31.07 -0.26 -0.28
N ASP A 207 31.96 0.68 -0.65
CA ASP A 207 31.67 2.13 -0.74
C ASP A 207 30.62 2.49 -1.81
N ALA A 208 30.22 1.53 -2.67
CA ALA A 208 29.17 1.79 -3.65
C ALA A 208 27.88 2.26 -2.96
N LEU A 209 27.55 1.78 -1.76
CA LEU A 209 26.36 2.23 -1.05
C LEU A 209 26.45 3.65 -0.46
N ALA A 210 27.65 4.21 -0.26
CA ALA A 210 27.83 5.42 0.56
C ALA A 210 27.11 6.67 0.00
N SER A 211 26.83 6.69 -1.31
CA SER A 211 26.05 7.73 -1.99
C SER A 211 24.83 7.18 -2.73
N TYR A 212 24.50 5.90 -2.54
CA TYR A 212 23.42 5.24 -3.26
C TYR A 212 22.08 5.51 -2.59
N THR A 213 21.12 5.93 -3.41
CA THR A 213 19.72 6.06 -3.03
C THR A 213 18.97 4.77 -3.39
N VAL A 214 18.61 4.00 -2.37
CA VAL A 214 17.76 2.81 -2.48
C VAL A 214 16.39 3.23 -2.96
N LYS A 215 15.94 2.63 -4.07
CA LYS A 215 14.58 2.78 -4.59
C LYS A 215 13.80 1.50 -4.33
N LEU A 216 12.90 1.53 -3.36
CA LEU A 216 12.02 0.41 -3.03
C LEU A 216 10.61 0.68 -3.57
N HIS A 217 10.09 -0.27 -4.34
CA HIS A 217 8.68 -0.31 -4.73
C HIS A 217 8.16 -1.74 -4.62
N THR A 218 7.36 -2.01 -3.59
CA THR A 218 6.85 -3.37 -3.31
C THR A 218 5.80 -3.86 -4.33
N GLY A 219 5.35 -3.00 -5.26
CA GLY A 219 4.17 -3.24 -6.09
C GLY A 219 2.88 -3.14 -5.27
N TYR A 220 1.76 -2.76 -5.91
CA TYR A 220 0.49 -2.66 -5.20
C TYR A 220 -0.13 -4.06 -4.99
N PHE A 221 -0.57 -4.35 -3.76
CA PHE A 221 -1.43 -5.53 -3.54
C PHE A 221 -2.81 -5.24 -4.17
N PRO A 222 -3.38 -6.11 -5.03
CA PRO A 222 -4.57 -5.77 -5.82
C PRO A 222 -5.78 -5.32 -5.00
N ILE A 223 -5.94 -5.88 -3.78
CA ILE A 223 -7.09 -5.64 -2.90
C ILE A 223 -6.87 -4.39 -2.03
N SER A 224 -5.71 -4.26 -1.37
CA SER A 224 -5.45 -3.15 -0.44
C SER A 224 -4.86 -1.90 -1.11
N LYS A 225 -4.29 -2.04 -2.32
CA LYS A 225 -3.54 -1.01 -3.05
C LYS A 225 -2.32 -0.45 -2.27
N PHE A 226 -1.97 -1.04 -1.13
CA PHE A 226 -0.82 -0.60 -0.33
C PHE A 226 0.50 -0.97 -0.99
N ALA A 227 1.49 -0.09 -0.81
CA ALA A 227 2.87 -0.32 -1.13
C ALA A 227 3.77 0.51 -0.21
N VAL A 228 5.05 0.18 -0.19
CA VAL A 228 6.12 1.09 0.24
C VAL A 228 6.75 1.69 -1.00
N ASN A 229 6.82 3.03 -1.03
CA ASN A 229 7.60 3.80 -2.01
C ASN A 229 8.68 4.54 -1.23
N TYR A 230 9.92 4.07 -1.32
CA TYR A 230 11.04 4.69 -0.63
C TYR A 230 12.14 5.03 -1.62
N GLU A 231 12.68 6.25 -1.48
CA GLU A 231 13.88 6.71 -2.19
C GLU A 231 14.78 7.40 -1.16
N GLY A 232 15.80 6.70 -0.66
CA GLY A 232 16.69 7.22 0.38
C GLY A 232 17.92 6.36 0.62
N THR A 233 18.77 6.75 1.56
CA THR A 233 19.97 5.97 1.93
C THR A 233 19.64 4.79 2.83
N CYS A 234 20.55 3.82 2.95
CA CYS A 234 20.44 2.75 3.95
C CYS A 234 20.67 3.31 5.36
N HIS A 235 19.82 2.94 6.32
CA HIS A 235 20.00 3.24 7.74
C HIS A 235 20.00 1.94 8.57
N THR A 236 20.67 1.95 9.73
CA THR A 236 20.66 0.82 10.67
C THR A 236 19.26 0.59 11.24
N SER A 237 18.56 1.67 11.60
CA SER A 237 17.13 1.65 11.90
C SER A 237 16.40 2.36 10.75
N GLN A 238 15.63 1.59 9.98
CA GLN A 238 15.00 2.06 8.76
C GLN A 238 13.53 2.35 8.98
N LYS A 239 13.11 3.59 8.73
CA LYS A 239 11.70 3.99 8.76
C LYS A 239 11.12 3.94 7.35
N LEU A 240 9.94 3.33 7.20
CA LEU A 240 9.24 3.20 5.92
C LEU A 240 7.75 3.50 6.12
N ASP A 241 7.13 4.13 5.13
CA ASP A 241 5.70 4.45 5.19
C ASP A 241 4.91 3.51 4.27
N ILE A 242 3.89 2.87 4.82
CA ILE A 242 2.96 2.05 4.04
C ILE A 242 1.73 2.88 3.70
N ALA A 243 1.54 3.13 2.41
CA ALA A 243 0.47 3.97 1.91
C ALA A 243 -0.23 3.35 0.68
N PRO A 244 -1.52 3.67 0.45
CA PRO A 244 -2.19 3.26 -0.77
C PRO A 244 -1.63 4.04 -1.97
N VAL A 245 -1.32 3.31 -3.03
CA VAL A 245 -0.84 3.86 -4.30
C VAL A 245 -1.93 3.73 -5.35
N PHE A 246 -2.37 4.87 -5.89
CA PHE A 246 -3.42 4.94 -6.90
C PHE A 246 -2.84 5.26 -8.27
N THR A 247 -3.35 4.62 -9.32
CA THR A 247 -2.92 4.90 -10.70
C THR A 247 -3.71 6.05 -11.34
N ASN A 248 -4.86 6.42 -10.77
CA ASN A 248 -5.72 7.51 -11.24
C ASN A 248 -6.67 7.99 -10.12
N ASN A 249 -7.35 9.13 -10.36
CA ASN A 249 -8.27 9.72 -9.39
C ASN A 249 -9.53 8.86 -9.14
N THR A 250 -10.03 8.14 -10.14
CA THR A 250 -11.21 7.28 -9.98
C THR A 250 -10.96 6.17 -8.96
N GLU A 251 -9.78 5.52 -9.03
CA GLU A 251 -9.36 4.53 -8.03
C GLU A 251 -9.26 5.15 -6.64
N ARG A 252 -8.74 6.38 -6.53
CA ARG A 252 -8.65 7.09 -5.25
C ARG A 252 -10.03 7.37 -4.64
N TYR A 253 -11.00 7.79 -5.44
CA TYR A 253 -12.36 8.07 -4.96
C TYR A 253 -13.15 6.82 -4.60
N GLY A 254 -12.94 5.70 -5.30
CA GLY A 254 -13.60 4.42 -5.02
C GLY A 254 -12.95 3.59 -3.91
N TYR A 255 -11.84 4.06 -3.35
CA TYR A 255 -11.05 3.30 -2.40
C TYR A 255 -11.76 3.15 -1.04
N LYS A 256 -11.83 1.90 -0.57
CA LYS A 256 -12.33 1.57 0.77
C LYS A 256 -11.16 1.22 1.67
N LYS A 257 -11.11 1.86 2.84
CA LYS A 257 -10.10 1.56 3.86
C LYS A 257 -10.22 0.11 4.32
N VAL A 258 -9.06 -0.51 4.58
CA VAL A 258 -9.00 -1.87 5.11
C VAL A 258 -9.41 -1.91 6.58
N LYS A 259 -9.89 -3.07 7.03
CA LYS A 259 -10.40 -3.26 8.40
C LYS A 259 -9.39 -3.82 9.40
N GLY A 260 -8.19 -4.19 8.98
CA GLY A 260 -7.16 -4.75 9.87
C GLY A 260 -5.73 -4.66 9.32
N LEU A 261 -4.76 -5.15 10.10
CA LEU A 261 -3.33 -5.05 9.81
C LEU A 261 -2.81 -6.03 8.76
N PHE A 262 -3.52 -7.12 8.47
CA PHE A 262 -3.06 -8.18 7.57
C PHE A 262 -2.40 -7.66 6.28
N TYR A 263 -3.02 -6.68 5.60
CA TYR A 263 -2.46 -6.13 4.37
C TYR A 263 -1.23 -5.22 4.58
N TYR A 264 -1.13 -4.56 5.74
CA TYR A 264 0.06 -3.82 6.12
C TYR A 264 1.22 -4.77 6.42
N GLU A 265 0.95 -5.87 7.13
CA GLU A 265 1.93 -6.92 7.42
C GLU A 265 2.50 -7.56 6.15
N GLU A 266 1.65 -7.92 5.20
CA GLU A 266 2.08 -8.48 3.91
C GLU A 266 2.98 -7.52 3.11
N VAL A 267 2.68 -6.21 3.15
CA VAL A 267 3.50 -5.19 2.48
C VAL A 267 4.81 -4.96 3.24
N ALA A 268 4.77 -4.97 4.58
CA ALA A 268 5.96 -4.86 5.42
C ALA A 268 6.94 -6.02 5.16
N LYS A 269 6.46 -7.27 5.15
CA LYS A 269 7.30 -8.44 4.82
C LYS A 269 7.99 -8.31 3.47
N LYS A 270 7.22 -7.95 2.42
CA LYS A 270 7.78 -7.72 1.07
C LYS A 270 8.79 -6.58 1.04
N ALA A 271 8.53 -5.51 1.80
CA ALA A 271 9.45 -4.39 1.91
C ALA A 271 10.76 -4.82 2.56
N ILE A 272 10.71 -5.55 3.69
CA ILE A 272 11.88 -6.11 4.37
C ILE A 272 12.67 -7.00 3.42
N GLU A 273 12.01 -8.00 2.82
CA GLU A 273 12.65 -8.94 1.88
C GLU A 273 13.39 -8.23 0.75
N GLN A 274 12.82 -7.16 0.20
CA GLN A 274 13.48 -6.39 -0.87
C GLN A 274 14.58 -5.48 -0.32
N TYR A 275 14.40 -4.88 0.85
CA TYR A 275 15.32 -3.88 1.41
C TYR A 275 16.61 -4.52 1.94
N ILE A 276 16.52 -5.66 2.64
CA ILE A 276 17.70 -6.35 3.19
C ILE A 276 18.65 -6.86 2.09
N LEU A 277 18.13 -7.06 0.87
CA LEU A 277 18.96 -7.40 -0.29
C LEU A 277 19.87 -6.26 -0.74
N GLU A 278 19.52 -5.01 -0.41
CA GLU A 278 20.29 -3.81 -0.74
C GLU A 278 21.06 -3.23 0.45
N CYS A 279 20.53 -3.37 1.67
CA CYS A 279 21.08 -2.78 2.89
C CYS A 279 21.38 -3.85 3.96
N SER A 280 22.54 -4.49 3.90
CA SER A 280 22.92 -5.59 4.82
C SER A 280 23.10 -5.18 6.29
N ASN A 281 23.32 -3.89 6.53
CA ASN A 281 23.59 -3.31 7.86
C ASN A 281 22.32 -2.84 8.59
N VAL A 282 21.15 -3.01 7.98
CA VAL A 282 19.89 -2.75 8.68
C VAL A 282 19.73 -3.77 9.81
N GLU A 283 19.31 -3.29 10.97
CA GLU A 283 19.05 -4.09 12.16
C GLU A 283 17.58 -4.00 12.55
N GLU A 284 16.91 -2.89 12.24
CA GLU A 284 15.51 -2.65 12.61
C GLU A 284 14.75 -1.95 11.49
N PHE A 285 13.46 -2.28 11.38
CA PHE A 285 12.48 -1.56 10.56
C PHE A 285 11.35 -1.03 11.43
N GLU A 286 10.94 0.20 11.14
CA GLU A 286 9.70 0.80 11.64
C GLU A 286 8.80 1.15 10.45
N PHE A 287 7.60 0.60 10.42
CA PHE A 287 6.60 0.88 9.41
C PHE A 287 5.50 1.77 9.97
N THR A 288 5.37 2.98 9.42
CA THR A 288 4.22 3.84 9.70
C THR A 288 3.06 3.48 8.77
N LEU A 289 1.85 3.68 9.26
CA LEU A 289 0.62 3.41 8.51
C LEU A 289 0.02 4.74 8.08
N ASN A 290 -0.27 4.90 6.79
CA ASN A 290 -0.93 6.11 6.27
C ASN A 290 -2.28 6.39 6.95
N TYR A 291 -2.98 5.34 7.40
CA TYR A 291 -4.12 5.48 8.30
C TYR A 291 -4.30 4.21 9.13
N LEU A 292 -4.82 4.38 10.35
CA LEU A 292 -5.18 3.26 11.21
C LEU A 292 -6.45 2.55 10.67
N PRO A 293 -6.49 1.21 10.64
CA PRO A 293 -7.71 0.47 10.32
C PRO A 293 -8.87 0.81 11.27
N GLU A 294 -10.10 0.82 10.75
CA GLU A 294 -11.29 1.27 11.49
C GLU A 294 -11.58 0.48 12.78
N ASP A 295 -11.27 -0.82 12.81
CA ASP A 295 -11.55 -1.69 13.95
C ASP A 295 -10.40 -1.73 14.99
N MET A 296 -9.44 -0.80 14.89
CA MET A 296 -8.20 -0.81 15.67
C MET A 296 -7.90 0.55 16.31
N PHE A 297 -7.10 0.51 17.38
CA PHE A 297 -6.61 1.69 18.07
C PHE A 297 -5.10 1.53 18.36
N VAL A 298 -4.40 2.65 18.56
CA VAL A 298 -3.01 2.66 19.05
C VAL A 298 -3.05 2.65 20.57
N LYS A 299 -2.32 1.72 21.20
CA LYS A 299 -2.25 1.63 22.67
C LYS A 299 -1.62 2.88 23.26
N GLU A 300 -2.06 3.26 24.46
CA GLU A 300 -1.59 4.46 25.15
C GLU A 300 -0.06 4.49 25.27
N GLY A 301 0.55 5.65 25.01
CA GLY A 301 1.99 5.85 25.06
C GLY A 301 2.80 5.19 23.93
N LYS A 302 2.14 4.65 22.88
CA LYS A 302 2.80 4.03 21.72
C LYS A 302 2.75 4.92 20.48
N ALA A 303 3.70 4.72 19.57
CA ALA A 303 3.80 5.48 18.32
C ALA A 303 2.84 4.96 17.23
N GLY A 304 2.34 3.73 17.36
CA GLY A 304 1.42 3.14 16.39
C GLY A 304 2.11 2.72 15.10
N VAL A 305 3.23 1.99 15.25
CA VAL A 305 4.04 1.46 14.14
C VAL A 305 4.10 -0.06 14.19
N ILE A 306 4.33 -0.70 13.03
CA ILE A 306 4.74 -2.10 12.97
C ILE A 306 6.26 -2.12 13.00
N THR A 307 6.85 -2.92 13.88
CA THR A 307 8.31 -3.05 13.99
C THR A 307 8.79 -4.42 13.57
N ALA A 308 10.03 -4.52 13.09
CA ALA A 308 10.67 -5.80 12.82
C ALA A 308 12.18 -5.67 13.06
N SER A 309 12.79 -6.67 13.70
CA SER A 309 14.20 -6.64 14.07
C SER A 309 14.95 -7.82 13.46
N LYS A 310 16.26 -7.64 13.22
CA LYS A 310 17.14 -8.72 12.76
C LYS A 310 17.32 -9.80 13.83
N SER A 311 17.32 -9.41 15.11
CA SER A 311 17.47 -10.33 16.25
C SER A 311 16.29 -11.29 16.38
N ASP A 312 15.09 -10.83 16.01
CA ASP A 312 13.86 -11.63 16.04
C ASP A 312 13.53 -12.21 14.65
N ASN A 313 14.57 -12.44 13.84
CA ASN A 313 14.47 -13.03 12.49
C ASN A 313 13.42 -12.32 11.59
N TRP A 314 13.33 -10.99 11.71
CA TRP A 314 12.39 -10.15 10.99
C TRP A 314 10.91 -10.46 11.23
N GLU A 315 10.57 -11.10 12.35
CA GLU A 315 9.17 -11.25 12.76
C GLU A 315 8.54 -9.87 12.98
N LEU A 316 7.29 -9.71 12.51
CA LEU A 316 6.58 -8.44 12.62
C LEU A 316 5.94 -8.32 14.02
N ASP A 317 6.34 -7.29 14.75
CA ASP A 317 5.68 -6.89 15.99
C ASP A 317 4.58 -5.84 15.70
N THR A 318 3.35 -6.23 16.00
CA THR A 318 2.14 -5.38 15.90
C THR A 318 1.56 -5.05 17.28
N SER A 319 2.30 -5.32 18.36
CA SER A 319 1.84 -5.20 19.75
C SER A 319 1.46 -3.78 20.16
N GLN A 320 1.89 -2.75 19.41
CA GLN A 320 1.49 -1.36 19.63
C GLN A 320 0.02 -1.09 19.29
N PHE A 321 -0.62 -1.99 18.56
CA PHE A 321 -2.03 -1.88 18.18
C PHE A 321 -2.91 -2.78 19.06
N GLY A 322 -4.17 -2.38 19.22
CA GLY A 322 -5.21 -3.22 19.80
C GLY A 322 -6.47 -3.24 18.95
N TYR A 323 -7.34 -4.21 19.20
CA TYR A 323 -8.63 -4.33 18.53
C TYR A 323 -9.74 -3.71 19.38
N ILE A 324 -10.58 -2.88 18.77
CA ILE A 324 -11.71 -2.24 19.47
C ILE A 324 -12.65 -3.30 20.06
N ARG A 325 -12.87 -4.41 19.34
CA ARG A 325 -13.71 -5.52 19.81
C ARG A 325 -13.19 -6.25 21.05
N SER A 326 -11.90 -6.11 21.38
CA SER A 326 -11.29 -6.80 22.52
C SER A 326 -11.30 -6.00 23.83
N LEU A 327 -11.78 -4.75 23.83
CA LEU A 327 -11.68 -3.84 24.98
C LEU A 327 -12.93 -3.75 25.87
N GLY A 328 -13.96 -4.57 25.63
CA GLY A 328 -15.16 -4.61 26.46
C GLY A 328 -16.45 -4.35 25.69
N PRO A 329 -17.57 -4.13 26.40
CA PRO A 329 -18.87 -3.95 25.78
C PRO A 329 -18.88 -2.70 24.90
N ARG A 330 -19.47 -2.83 23.71
CA ARG A 330 -19.66 -1.70 22.79
C ARG A 330 -20.81 -0.84 23.30
N ILE A 331 -20.58 0.46 23.44
CA ILE A 331 -21.64 1.42 23.81
C ILE A 331 -22.33 1.89 22.53
N ASN A 332 -23.58 1.49 22.34
CA ASN A 332 -24.36 1.81 21.14
C ASN A 332 -25.47 2.82 21.45
N ASP A 333 -25.97 2.85 22.68
CA ASP A 333 -27.07 3.69 23.11
C ASP A 333 -26.91 4.20 24.56
N TYR A 334 -27.93 4.90 25.06
CA TYR A 334 -27.92 5.44 26.42
C TYR A 334 -28.18 4.38 27.50
N GLU A 335 -28.78 3.25 27.14
CA GLU A 335 -28.98 2.12 28.06
C GLU A 335 -27.64 1.44 28.33
N ASP A 336 -26.83 1.24 27.30
CA ASP A 336 -25.43 0.79 27.43
C ASP A 336 -24.64 1.74 28.34
N VAL A 337 -24.79 3.06 28.17
CA VAL A 337 -24.11 4.06 29.02
C VAL A 337 -24.51 3.93 30.48
N ILE A 338 -25.81 3.92 30.78
CA ILE A 338 -26.29 3.79 32.16
C ILE A 338 -25.77 2.49 32.77
N THR A 339 -25.84 1.37 32.02
CA THR A 339 -25.34 0.07 32.47
C THR A 339 -23.85 0.14 32.82
N GLN A 340 -23.00 0.73 31.98
CA GLN A 340 -21.56 0.88 32.26
C GLN A 340 -21.27 1.85 33.41
N LEU A 341 -22.09 2.88 33.58
CA LEU A 341 -21.92 3.82 34.69
C LEU A 341 -22.35 3.20 36.03
N GLU A 342 -23.38 2.36 36.04
CA GLU A 342 -23.86 1.63 37.22
C GLU A 342 -22.85 0.57 37.70
N THR A 343 -22.07 -0.04 36.79
CA THR A 343 -20.99 -0.96 37.17
C THR A 343 -19.76 -0.23 37.72
N GLY A 344 -19.71 1.10 37.63
CA GLY A 344 -18.57 1.91 38.08
C GLY A 344 -17.33 1.82 37.17
N ASP A 345 -17.41 1.12 36.04
CA ASP A 345 -16.32 0.97 35.08
C ASP A 345 -16.80 1.40 33.70
N PHE A 346 -16.51 2.66 33.32
CA PHE A 346 -16.87 3.18 32.01
C PHE A 346 -15.67 3.01 31.06
N PRO A 347 -15.66 1.95 30.22
CA PRO A 347 -14.48 1.61 29.44
C PRO A 347 -14.20 2.67 28.37
N LEU A 348 -12.90 2.94 28.13
CA LEU A 348 -12.44 3.75 26.99
C LEU A 348 -13.08 5.13 26.90
N PHE A 349 -13.25 5.82 28.04
CA PHE A 349 -13.91 7.11 28.13
C PHE A 349 -13.50 8.09 27.01
N GLU A 350 -12.20 8.16 26.69
CA GLU A 350 -11.68 9.04 25.63
C GLU A 350 -12.35 8.79 24.26
N GLN A 351 -12.60 7.53 23.90
CA GLN A 351 -13.24 7.15 22.62
C GLN A 351 -14.73 7.51 22.57
N TYR A 352 -15.39 7.50 23.73
CA TYR A 352 -16.81 7.82 23.86
C TYR A 352 -17.06 9.23 24.37
N THR A 353 -16.03 10.10 24.43
CA THR A 353 -16.14 11.45 25.01
C THR A 353 -17.31 12.26 24.43
N ASP A 354 -17.43 12.31 23.11
CA ASP A 354 -18.49 13.09 22.47
C ASP A 354 -19.88 12.48 22.66
N PHE A 355 -19.95 11.15 22.75
CA PHE A 355 -21.19 10.45 23.06
C PHE A 355 -21.60 10.65 24.53
N PHE A 356 -20.64 10.61 25.45
CA PHE A 356 -20.84 10.90 26.87
C PHE A 356 -21.26 12.34 27.09
N LYS A 357 -20.69 13.33 26.38
CA LYS A 357 -21.15 14.73 26.44
C LYS A 357 -22.63 14.84 26.11
N LEU A 358 -23.09 14.14 25.06
CA LEU A 358 -24.49 14.12 24.65
C LEU A 358 -25.38 13.52 25.74
N PHE A 359 -25.01 12.34 26.24
CA PHE A 359 -25.67 11.70 27.36
C PHE A 359 -25.72 12.60 28.61
N TYR A 360 -24.61 13.25 28.96
CA TYR A 360 -24.48 14.12 30.13
C TYR A 360 -25.48 15.27 30.10
N GLU A 361 -25.64 15.95 28.95
CA GLU A 361 -26.61 17.04 28.83
C GLU A 361 -28.05 16.56 29.08
N ASP A 362 -28.45 15.48 28.42
CA ASP A 362 -29.81 14.92 28.52
C ASP A 362 -30.07 14.35 29.94
N PHE A 363 -29.06 13.74 30.56
CA PHE A 363 -29.11 13.23 31.93
C PHE A 363 -29.28 14.36 32.95
N MET A 364 -28.47 15.41 32.85
CA MET A 364 -28.55 16.56 33.76
C MET A 364 -29.89 17.29 33.63
N ASP A 365 -30.45 17.38 32.41
CA ASP A 365 -31.77 17.96 32.18
C ASP A 365 -32.88 17.19 32.93
N ALA A 366 -32.90 15.87 32.72
CA ALA A 366 -33.88 14.99 33.34
C ALA A 366 -33.70 14.93 34.88
N TYR A 367 -32.48 14.77 35.38
CA TYR A 367 -32.19 14.71 36.82
C TYR A 367 -32.56 16.02 37.51
N GLY A 368 -32.17 17.15 36.92
CA GLY A 368 -32.46 18.48 37.45
C GLY A 368 -33.95 18.80 37.55
N THR A 369 -34.72 18.30 36.58
CA THR A 369 -36.17 18.50 36.54
C THR A 369 -36.91 17.58 37.52
N VAL A 370 -36.57 16.29 37.52
CA VAL A 370 -37.30 15.26 38.28
C VAL A 370 -36.84 15.19 39.72
N CYS A 371 -35.52 15.25 39.95
CA CYS A 371 -34.88 15.08 41.26
C CYS A 371 -34.43 16.40 41.89
N ARG A 372 -35.16 17.47 41.61
CA ARG A 372 -34.86 18.82 42.10
C ARG A 372 -34.63 18.88 43.61
N SER A 373 -35.42 18.13 44.40
CA SER A 373 -35.30 18.10 45.88
C SER A 373 -34.00 17.47 46.38
N GLN A 374 -33.31 16.69 45.53
CA GLN A 374 -32.05 16.02 45.86
C GLN A 374 -30.82 16.90 45.57
N LEU A 375 -31.00 18.01 44.83
CA LEU A 375 -29.91 18.91 44.46
C LEU A 375 -29.46 19.77 45.65
N LYS A 376 -28.15 19.85 45.85
CA LYS A 376 -27.52 20.77 46.81
C LYS A 376 -27.30 22.14 46.17
N ASN A 377 -27.78 23.20 46.82
CA ASN A 377 -27.63 24.60 46.37
C ASN A 377 -27.91 24.79 44.87
N PRO A 378 -29.15 24.47 44.41
CA PRO A 378 -29.47 24.50 43.00
C PRO A 378 -29.51 25.92 42.45
N THR A 379 -28.95 26.10 41.25
CA THR A 379 -29.12 27.28 40.40
C THR A 379 -30.00 26.93 39.21
N THR A 380 -30.49 27.94 38.52
CA THR A 380 -31.46 27.79 37.44
C THR A 380 -30.90 28.27 36.10
N ILE A 381 -31.07 27.44 35.08
CA ILE A 381 -30.79 27.77 33.68
C ILE A 381 -32.12 27.90 32.95
N LYS A 382 -32.31 29.02 32.25
CA LYS A 382 -33.50 29.26 31.41
C LYS A 382 -33.11 29.14 29.94
N ILE A 383 -33.71 28.19 29.24
CA ILE A 383 -33.47 27.95 27.81
C ILE A 383 -34.65 28.52 27.04
N HIS A 384 -34.40 29.50 26.18
CA HIS A 384 -35.39 30.11 25.31
C HIS A 384 -35.27 29.52 23.90
N ALA A 385 -36.38 29.02 23.36
CA ALA A 385 -36.44 28.49 22.00
C ALA A 385 -37.08 29.52 21.06
N PHE A 386 -36.45 29.76 19.92
CA PHE A 386 -36.92 30.70 18.90
C PHE A 386 -36.91 30.05 17.51
N GLU A 387 -37.94 30.30 16.72
CA GLU A 387 -37.94 30.05 15.28
C GLU A 387 -37.43 31.30 14.59
N THR A 388 -36.31 31.20 13.86
CA THR A 388 -35.76 32.31 13.06
C THR A 388 -35.93 32.01 11.59
N ARG A 389 -36.49 32.95 10.83
CA ARG A 389 -36.61 32.85 9.37
C ARG A 389 -35.57 33.74 8.70
N TYR A 390 -34.95 33.24 7.65
CA TYR A 390 -33.98 33.96 6.82
C TYR A 390 -34.51 34.08 5.39
N ASN A 391 -34.14 35.14 4.68
CA ASN A 391 -34.41 35.27 3.25
C ASN A 391 -33.34 34.53 2.42
N ASP A 392 -33.54 34.49 1.11
CA ASP A 392 -32.66 33.81 0.15
C ASP A 392 -31.24 34.42 0.10
N LEU A 393 -31.03 35.60 0.70
CA LEU A 393 -29.74 36.27 0.83
C LEU A 393 -29.09 36.04 2.21
N GLY A 394 -29.71 35.23 3.08
CA GLY A 394 -29.21 34.93 4.42
C GLY A 394 -29.50 35.97 5.48
N TYR A 395 -30.32 37.00 5.20
CA TYR A 395 -30.74 38.00 6.20
C TYR A 395 -31.94 37.50 7.02
N LYS A 396 -31.87 37.69 8.33
CA LYS A 396 -32.96 37.38 9.27
C LYS A 396 -34.20 38.24 8.97
N ILE A 397 -35.31 37.59 8.65
CA ILE A 397 -36.62 38.19 8.36
C ILE A 397 -37.45 38.31 9.64
N SER A 398 -37.47 37.27 10.46
CA SER A 398 -38.31 37.22 11.67
C SER A 398 -37.73 36.27 12.70
N GLU A 399 -38.08 36.50 13.97
CA GLU A 399 -37.82 35.59 15.08
C GLU A 399 -39.04 35.52 15.97
N THR A 400 -39.53 34.30 16.22
CA THR A 400 -40.72 34.04 17.01
C THR A 400 -40.36 33.13 18.16
N SER A 401 -40.70 33.52 19.40
CA SER A 401 -40.53 32.65 20.56
C SER A 401 -41.46 31.44 20.44
N LEU A 402 -40.92 30.23 20.61
CA LEU A 402 -41.66 28.98 20.45
C LEU A 402 -42.45 28.55 21.69
N GLY A 403 -42.36 29.33 22.77
CA GLY A 403 -43.08 29.06 24.01
C GLY A 403 -42.43 29.69 25.23
N PRO A 404 -42.89 29.35 26.45
CA PRO A 404 -42.20 29.72 27.68
C PRO A 404 -40.81 29.05 27.74
N PRO A 405 -39.84 29.66 28.46
CA PRO A 405 -38.52 29.07 28.60
C PRO A 405 -38.57 27.74 29.34
N GLN A 406 -37.80 26.77 28.87
CA GLN A 406 -37.50 25.56 29.63
C GLN A 406 -36.62 25.93 30.81
N VAL A 407 -36.98 25.42 32.00
CA VAL A 407 -36.29 25.73 33.26
C VAL A 407 -35.58 24.48 33.75
N LEU A 408 -34.25 24.53 33.75
CA LEU A 408 -33.39 23.48 34.27
C LEU A 408 -32.84 23.88 35.64
N TYR A 409 -32.77 22.92 36.56
CA TYR A 409 -32.09 23.07 37.85
C TYR A 409 -30.81 22.25 37.86
N ILE A 410 -29.71 22.85 38.31
CA ILE A 410 -28.41 22.17 38.44
C ILE A 410 -27.75 22.62 39.74
N GLU A 411 -26.94 21.77 40.37
CA GLU A 411 -26.13 22.22 41.50
C GLU A 411 -25.15 23.30 41.04
N THR A 412 -25.04 24.39 41.82
CA THR A 412 -24.18 25.54 41.45
C THR A 412 -22.73 25.13 41.18
N ALA A 413 -22.24 24.08 41.86
CA ALA A 413 -20.89 23.54 41.67
C ALA A 413 -20.62 23.02 40.25
N TYR A 414 -21.65 22.55 39.53
CA TYR A 414 -21.50 21.94 38.20
C TYR A 414 -21.94 22.86 37.05
N LEU A 415 -22.39 24.09 37.35
CA LEU A 415 -22.92 25.02 36.35
C LEU A 415 -21.94 25.29 35.21
N LYS A 416 -20.67 25.63 35.52
CA LYS A 416 -19.67 25.96 34.49
C LYS A 416 -19.39 24.78 33.57
N ARG A 417 -19.28 23.58 34.14
CA ARG A 417 -19.06 22.34 33.38
C ARG A 417 -20.21 22.04 32.44
N TYR A 418 -21.43 22.10 32.95
CA TYR A 418 -22.63 21.92 32.14
C TYR A 418 -22.67 22.92 30.98
N GLN A 419 -22.38 24.20 31.23
CA GLN A 419 -22.35 25.22 30.17
C GLN A 419 -21.30 24.92 29.10
N SER A 420 -20.11 24.45 29.49
CA SER A 420 -19.04 24.04 28.57
C SER A 420 -19.48 22.87 27.67
N ILE A 421 -20.03 21.82 28.27
CA ILE A 421 -20.45 20.60 27.56
C ILE A 421 -21.69 20.87 26.66
N ALA A 422 -22.69 21.57 27.18
CA ALA A 422 -23.94 21.84 26.46
C ALA A 422 -23.75 22.76 25.24
N HIS A 423 -22.77 23.68 25.29
CA HIS A 423 -22.45 24.53 24.13
C HIS A 423 -21.95 23.71 22.93
N TYR A 424 -21.17 22.65 23.18
CA TYR A 424 -20.62 21.77 22.16
C TYR A 424 -21.70 20.88 21.49
N ASN A 425 -22.61 20.30 22.28
CA ASN A 425 -23.60 19.35 21.78
C ASN A 425 -24.64 19.93 20.83
N LYS A 426 -25.11 21.16 21.08
CA LYS A 426 -26.11 21.81 20.22
C LYS A 426 -25.59 22.03 18.79
N GLY A 427 -24.28 22.26 18.63
CA GLY A 427 -23.64 22.31 17.33
C GLY A 427 -23.54 20.95 16.64
N THR A 428 -23.12 19.91 17.37
CA THR A 428 -22.77 18.60 16.80
C THR A 428 -23.98 17.75 16.38
N VAL A 429 -25.06 17.74 17.15
CA VAL A 429 -26.29 16.99 16.79
C VAL A 429 -26.98 17.61 15.59
N LEU A 430 -27.14 18.94 15.59
CA LEU A 430 -27.68 19.67 14.45
C LEU A 430 -26.79 19.46 13.22
N TYR A 431 -25.46 19.52 13.37
CA TYR A 431 -24.51 19.23 12.30
C TYR A 431 -24.69 17.83 11.72
N ASN A 432 -24.82 16.77 12.53
CA ASN A 432 -25.01 15.40 12.02
C ASN A 432 -26.37 15.20 11.33
N ILE A 433 -27.43 15.81 11.88
CA ILE A 433 -28.76 15.83 11.26
C ILE A 433 -28.68 16.52 9.89
N PHE A 434 -28.15 17.75 9.85
CA PHE A 434 -28.01 18.52 8.62
C PHE A 434 -27.07 17.84 7.62
N LYS A 435 -25.94 17.28 8.06
CA LYS A 435 -25.01 16.54 7.20
C LYS A 435 -25.69 15.36 6.52
N GLY A 436 -26.49 14.56 7.24
CA GLY A 436 -27.27 13.46 6.64
C GLY A 436 -28.30 13.94 5.63
N PHE A 437 -29.04 15.02 5.97
CA PHE A 437 -29.99 15.64 5.05
C PHE A 437 -29.33 16.20 3.78
N PHE A 438 -28.19 16.88 3.91
CA PHE A 438 -27.46 17.49 2.78
C PHE A 438 -26.61 16.47 2.00
N SER A 439 -26.25 15.32 2.56
CA SER A 439 -25.56 14.25 1.84
C SER A 439 -26.50 13.34 1.03
N GLY A 440 -27.82 13.61 1.05
CA GLY A 440 -28.83 12.82 0.34
C GLY A 440 -29.26 11.54 1.07
N ASP A 441 -28.77 11.30 2.29
CA ASP A 441 -29.15 10.16 3.13
C ASP A 441 -30.09 10.62 4.25
N GLN A 442 -31.32 10.92 3.86
CA GLN A 442 -32.36 11.40 4.79
C GLN A 442 -32.67 10.39 5.91
N ARG A 443 -32.42 9.09 5.69
CA ARG A 443 -32.64 8.05 6.70
C ARG A 443 -31.66 8.19 7.86
N ALA A 444 -30.38 8.43 7.56
CA ALA A 444 -29.37 8.66 8.60
C ALA A 444 -29.69 9.88 9.49
N GLY A 445 -30.27 10.94 8.92
CA GLY A 445 -30.71 12.12 9.68
C GLY A 445 -31.90 11.84 10.61
N VAL A 446 -32.90 11.09 10.12
CA VAL A 446 -34.06 10.66 10.93
C VAL A 446 -33.64 9.69 12.03
N ASP A 447 -32.76 8.74 11.73
CA ASP A 447 -32.26 7.76 12.69
C ASP A 447 -31.48 8.45 13.82
N ALA A 448 -30.70 9.49 13.54
CA ALA A 448 -30.01 10.28 14.56
C ALA A 448 -30.98 11.04 15.49
N ILE A 449 -32.09 11.57 14.97
CA ILE A 449 -33.14 12.22 15.79
C ILE A 449 -33.83 11.19 16.68
N LEU A 450 -34.27 10.07 16.09
CA LEU A 450 -34.94 8.99 16.83
C LEU A 450 -34.04 8.39 17.89
N PHE A 451 -32.75 8.24 17.61
CA PHE A 451 -31.74 7.78 18.55
C PHE A 451 -31.72 8.67 19.81
N ARG A 452 -31.60 9.99 19.65
CA ARG A 452 -31.57 10.92 20.79
C ARG A 452 -32.90 10.97 21.54
N LEU A 453 -34.02 10.96 20.84
CA LEU A 453 -35.36 10.97 21.47
C LEU A 453 -35.57 9.73 22.35
N ARG A 454 -35.26 8.54 21.81
CA ARG A 454 -35.36 7.28 22.56
C ARG A 454 -34.43 7.29 23.77
N GLY A 455 -33.20 7.75 23.60
CA GLY A 455 -32.25 7.88 24.71
C GLY A 455 -32.76 8.83 25.81
N SER A 456 -33.25 10.01 25.43
CA SER A 456 -33.82 10.98 26.37
C SER A 456 -35.04 10.44 27.12
N GLU A 457 -35.93 9.71 26.44
CA GLU A 457 -37.07 9.04 27.06
C GLU A 457 -36.63 7.95 28.04
N TYR A 458 -35.61 7.15 27.68
CA TYR A 458 -35.03 6.13 28.54
C TYR A 458 -34.46 6.75 29.83
N ILE A 459 -33.62 7.79 29.71
CA ILE A 459 -33.06 8.54 30.85
C ILE A 459 -34.18 9.04 31.76
N LYS A 460 -35.20 9.70 31.20
CA LYS A 460 -36.33 10.23 31.99
C LYS A 460 -37.06 9.13 32.73
N LYS A 461 -37.33 7.99 32.09
CA LYS A 461 -37.99 6.84 32.71
C LYS A 461 -37.12 6.25 33.84
N HIS A 462 -35.83 6.09 33.60
CA HIS A 462 -34.88 5.58 34.58
C HIS A 462 -34.80 6.50 35.81
N ILE A 463 -34.68 7.81 35.63
CA ILE A 463 -34.62 8.80 36.72
C ILE A 463 -35.96 8.89 37.47
N ASN A 464 -37.10 8.96 36.77
CA ASN A 464 -38.43 9.00 37.40
C ASN A 464 -38.65 7.81 38.34
N SER A 465 -38.14 6.64 37.98
CA SER A 465 -38.34 5.41 38.75
C SER A 465 -37.43 5.33 39.98
N ASN A 466 -36.30 6.06 39.99
CA ASN A 466 -35.22 5.89 40.97
C ASN A 466 -34.84 7.16 41.73
N CYS A 467 -35.63 8.24 41.62
CA CYS A 467 -35.27 9.57 42.12
C CYS A 467 -34.92 9.66 43.62
N ASN A 468 -35.54 8.80 44.43
CA ASN A 468 -35.29 8.71 45.87
C ASN A 468 -34.32 7.56 46.25
N GLY A 469 -33.76 6.86 45.26
CA GLY A 469 -32.84 5.74 45.46
C GLY A 469 -31.39 6.21 45.62
N GLU A 470 -30.62 5.52 46.47
CA GLU A 470 -29.20 5.82 46.66
C GLU A 470 -28.37 5.49 45.41
N ASP A 471 -28.75 4.46 44.64
CA ASP A 471 -28.05 4.05 43.41
C ASP A 471 -28.02 5.15 42.36
N LEU A 472 -29.14 5.85 42.14
CA LEU A 472 -29.19 6.96 41.20
C LEU A 472 -28.33 8.15 41.65
N LYS A 473 -28.18 8.35 42.96
CA LYS A 473 -27.33 9.40 43.52
C LYS A 473 -25.85 9.04 43.41
N VAL A 474 -25.50 7.77 43.58
CA VAL A 474 -24.15 7.25 43.29
C VAL A 474 -23.82 7.44 41.82
N LEU A 475 -24.75 7.07 40.93
CA LEU A 475 -24.62 7.29 39.48
C LEU A 475 -24.44 8.78 39.14
N TYR A 476 -25.27 9.66 39.71
CA TYR A 476 -25.14 11.11 39.54
C TYR A 476 -23.74 11.61 39.94
N ASN A 477 -23.23 11.20 41.10
CA ASN A 477 -21.89 11.58 41.55
C ASN A 477 -20.79 11.05 40.61
N TYR A 478 -20.92 9.80 40.16
CA TYR A 478 -19.93 9.21 39.26
C TYR A 478 -19.90 9.90 37.90
N ILE A 479 -21.06 10.27 37.36
CA ILE A 479 -21.17 11.09 36.15
C ILE A 479 -20.43 12.43 36.32
N GLN A 480 -20.53 13.07 37.49
CA GLN A 480 -19.77 14.31 37.75
C GLN A 480 -18.26 14.07 37.83
N GLU A 481 -17.81 12.94 38.38
CA GLU A 481 -16.39 12.58 38.41
C GLU A 481 -15.84 12.32 37.00
N LEU A 482 -16.57 11.58 36.16
CA LEU A 482 -16.19 11.36 34.77
C LEU A 482 -16.15 12.66 33.97
N ALA A 483 -17.14 13.54 34.17
CA ALA A 483 -17.21 14.81 33.46
C ALA A 483 -16.05 15.77 33.81
N LYS A 484 -15.32 15.58 34.93
CA LYS A 484 -14.07 16.31 35.22
C LYS A 484 -12.96 16.00 34.21
N ARG A 485 -12.97 14.82 33.59
CA ARG A 485 -11.93 14.40 32.62
C ARG A 485 -12.06 15.09 31.26
N ILE A 486 -13.11 15.88 31.06
CA ILE A 486 -13.39 16.63 29.83
C ILE A 486 -12.94 18.10 29.97
N GLU A 487 -12.69 18.57 31.20
CA GLU A 487 -12.08 19.88 31.50
C GLU A 487 -10.57 19.85 31.27
#